data_AF-A0A1Q9RWQ5-F1
#
_entry.id   AF-A0A1Q9RWQ5-F1
#
_cell.length_a   1.000
_cell.length_b   1.000
_cell.length_c   1.000
_cell.angle_alpha   90.00
_cell.angle_beta   90.00
_cell.angle_gamma   90.00
#
_symmetry.space_group_name_H-M   'P 1'
#
loop_
_entity.id
_entity.type
_entity.pdbx_description
1 polymer ?
#
loop_
_entity_poly.entity_id
_entity_poly.type
_entity_poly.pdbx_seq_one_letter_code
_entity_poly.pdbx_strand_id
1 'polypeptide(L)'
;MAAAVAGLLDDFTPLARARTAMALTADGPTHLTWHPDETYAQFRARLLGAIAAHPLPLVAVQFGLDVQVWVRTTDSPDRPELAWLSYPGIELGLHRLAKEDRAWVEFSLDNTLFSAFTYPDMDPNPLYPLNQPLLEVALRRLSARSTDPLDREGELPGTYEFGFSSDRDDY
;
A
#
# COMPACT_ATOMS: atom_id res chain seq x y z
N MET A 1 0.85 -18.48 4.93
CA MET A 1 1.21 -17.07 5.20
C MET A 1 2.31 -16.58 4.25
N ALA A 2 3.51 -17.16 4.23
CA ALA A 2 4.62 -16.69 3.38
C ALA A 2 4.27 -16.55 1.89
N ALA A 3 3.60 -17.54 1.29
CA ALA A 3 3.16 -17.45 -0.11
C ALA A 3 2.11 -16.35 -0.35
N ALA A 4 1.20 -16.13 0.60
CA ALA A 4 0.21 -15.06 0.52
C ALA A 4 0.87 -13.67 0.62
N VAL A 5 1.87 -13.53 1.50
CA VAL A 5 2.71 -12.33 1.61
C VAL A 5 3.51 -12.11 0.34
N ALA A 6 4.13 -13.16 -0.22
CA ALA A 6 4.89 -13.05 -1.47
C ALA A 6 4.02 -12.50 -2.60
N GLY A 7 2.85 -13.09 -2.83
CA GLY A 7 1.90 -12.62 -3.83
C GLY A 7 1.40 -11.20 -3.55
N LEU A 8 1.13 -10.86 -2.29
CA LEU A 8 0.67 -9.52 -1.93
C LEU A 8 1.74 -8.46 -2.23
N LEU A 9 3.01 -8.72 -1.93
CA LEU A 9 4.12 -7.83 -2.28
C LEU A 9 4.30 -7.71 -3.80
N ASP A 10 4.07 -8.79 -4.57
CA ASP A 10 4.13 -8.75 -6.04
C ASP A 10 3.02 -7.88 -6.65
N ASP A 11 1.81 -7.93 -6.09
CA ASP A 11 0.69 -7.10 -6.54
C ASP A 11 0.99 -5.61 -6.38
N PHE A 12 1.63 -5.25 -5.26
CA PHE A 12 1.96 -3.88 -4.92
C PHE A 12 3.29 -3.41 -5.52
N THR A 13 4.15 -4.29 -6.06
CA THR A 13 5.48 -3.92 -6.59
C THR A 13 5.49 -2.73 -7.57
N PRO A 14 4.48 -2.50 -8.43
CA PRO A 14 4.45 -1.30 -9.29
C PRO A 14 4.27 0.02 -8.53
N LEU A 15 3.66 -0.03 -7.35
CA LEU A 15 3.32 1.14 -6.53
C LEU A 15 4.22 1.26 -5.30
N ALA A 16 4.56 0.16 -4.66
CA ALA A 16 5.10 0.13 -3.32
C ALA A 16 6.17 -0.95 -3.14
N ARG A 17 7.06 -0.70 -2.19
CA ARG A 17 8.02 -1.68 -1.68
C ARG A 17 8.02 -1.66 -0.16
N ALA A 18 8.16 -2.83 0.46
CA ALA A 18 8.22 -2.92 1.90
C ALA A 18 9.56 -2.34 2.41
N ARG A 19 9.49 -1.40 3.34
CA ARG A 19 10.65 -0.87 4.07
C ARG A 19 10.78 -1.54 5.43
N THR A 20 9.65 -1.80 6.07
CA THR A 20 9.57 -2.52 7.35
C THR A 20 8.53 -3.63 7.25
N ALA A 21 8.66 -4.63 8.11
CA ALA A 21 7.64 -5.61 8.34
C ALA A 21 7.53 -5.92 9.85
N MET A 22 6.32 -6.12 10.32
CA MET A 22 6.01 -6.60 11.65
C MET A 22 5.19 -7.89 11.51
N ALA A 23 5.81 -9.01 11.86
CA ALA A 23 5.16 -10.30 11.94
C ALA A 23 4.57 -10.47 13.34
N LEU A 24 3.24 -10.53 13.46
CA LEU A 24 2.55 -10.59 14.75
C LEU A 24 2.11 -12.02 15.08
N THR A 25 2.42 -12.45 16.30
CA THR A 25 1.90 -13.69 16.90
C THR A 25 1.10 -13.39 18.17
N ALA A 26 0.53 -14.44 18.77
CA ALA A 26 -0.10 -14.36 20.08
C ALA A 26 0.84 -13.86 21.18
N ASP A 27 2.14 -14.12 21.05
CA ASP A 27 3.14 -13.83 22.09
C ASP A 27 3.88 -12.48 21.86
N GLY A 28 3.64 -11.83 20.73
CA GLY A 28 4.20 -10.51 20.42
C GLY A 28 4.71 -10.33 18.99
N PRO A 29 5.23 -9.13 18.68
CA PRO A 29 5.70 -8.78 17.34
C PRO A 29 7.18 -9.12 17.10
N THR A 30 7.48 -9.58 15.89
CA THR A 30 8.84 -9.67 15.34
C THR A 30 9.01 -8.59 14.26
N HIS A 31 9.97 -7.70 14.44
CA HIS A 31 10.23 -6.60 13.51
C HIS A 31 11.38 -6.91 12.55
N LEU A 32 11.20 -6.53 11.29
CA LEU A 32 12.19 -6.60 10.23
C LEU A 32 12.26 -5.22 9.55
N THR A 33 13.46 -4.73 9.30
CA THR A 33 13.68 -3.45 8.60
C THR A 33 14.68 -3.67 7.48
N TRP A 34 14.42 -3.03 6.34
CA TRP A 34 15.33 -3.04 5.21
C TRP A 34 16.54 -2.14 5.50
N HIS A 35 17.73 -2.70 5.40
CA HIS A 35 18.97 -1.93 5.58
C HIS A 35 19.46 -1.29 4.28
N PRO A 36 20.09 -0.09 4.33
CA PRO A 36 20.66 0.54 3.15
C PRO A 36 21.74 -0.29 2.44
N ASP A 37 22.47 -1.12 3.18
CA ASP A 37 23.54 -1.99 2.65
C ASP A 37 23.01 -3.30 2.04
N GLU A 38 21.70 -3.51 2.11
CA GLU A 38 21.00 -4.70 1.64
C GLU A 38 20.21 -4.34 0.36
N THR A 39 20.29 -5.18 -0.67
CA THR A 39 19.38 -5.02 -1.83
C THR A 39 17.96 -5.37 -1.44
N TYR A 40 16.96 -4.76 -2.08
CA TYR A 40 15.55 -5.09 -1.80
C TYR A 40 15.23 -6.58 -2.03
N ALA A 41 15.88 -7.23 -3.00
CA ALA A 41 15.71 -8.66 -3.24
C ALA A 41 16.20 -9.52 -2.06
N GLN A 42 17.34 -9.14 -1.46
CA GLN A 42 17.85 -9.79 -0.24
C GLN A 42 16.90 -9.56 0.94
N PHE A 43 16.40 -8.33 1.10
CA PHE A 43 15.40 -8.01 2.13
C PHE A 43 14.14 -8.83 1.98
N ARG A 44 13.59 -8.89 0.76
CA ARG A 44 12.40 -9.67 0.46
C ARG A 44 12.60 -11.16 0.76
N ALA A 45 13.76 -11.73 0.37
CA ALA A 45 14.07 -13.13 0.66
C ALA A 45 14.17 -13.39 2.18
N ARG A 46 14.84 -12.52 2.93
CA ARG A 46 14.96 -12.59 4.39
C ARG A 46 13.60 -12.47 5.08
N LEU A 47 12.75 -11.55 4.63
CA LEU A 47 11.39 -11.37 5.11
C LEU A 47 10.54 -12.62 4.91
N LEU A 48 10.50 -13.14 3.68
CA LEU A 48 9.72 -14.35 3.37
C LEU A 48 10.25 -15.58 4.13
N GLY A 49 11.57 -15.69 4.28
CA GLY A 49 12.21 -16.71 5.10
C GLY A 49 11.81 -16.63 6.56
N ALA A 50 11.82 -15.44 7.15
CA ALA A 50 11.40 -15.22 8.54
C ALA A 50 9.92 -15.57 8.77
N ILE A 51 9.04 -15.22 7.83
CA ILE A 51 7.62 -15.56 7.89
C ILE A 51 7.39 -17.07 7.74
N ALA A 52 8.15 -17.73 6.87
CA ALA A 52 8.05 -19.18 6.66
C ALA A 52 8.59 -19.99 7.84
N ALA A 53 9.68 -19.51 8.48
CA ALA A 53 10.33 -20.15 9.60
C ALA A 53 9.72 -19.75 10.97
N HIS A 54 8.66 -18.95 10.99
CA HIS A 54 8.10 -18.45 12.23
C HIS A 54 7.60 -19.60 13.12
N PRO A 55 8.02 -19.69 14.40
CA PRO A 55 7.74 -20.86 15.25
C PRO A 55 6.27 -21.00 15.65
N LEU A 56 5.51 -19.91 15.57
CA LEU A 56 4.10 -19.84 15.93
C LEU A 56 3.25 -19.36 14.74
N PRO A 57 1.97 -19.74 14.68
CA PRO A 57 1.04 -19.20 13.70
C PRO A 57 0.98 -17.67 13.77
N LEU A 58 1.17 -17.03 12.62
CA LEU A 58 1.06 -15.58 12.48
C LEU A 58 -0.42 -15.16 12.42
N VAL A 59 -0.73 -14.14 13.21
CA VAL A 59 -2.05 -13.49 13.26
C VAL A 59 -2.11 -12.34 12.26
N ALA A 60 -1.00 -11.62 12.08
CA ALA A 60 -0.90 -10.59 11.05
C ALA A 60 0.54 -10.43 10.56
N VAL A 61 0.69 -9.87 9.36
CA VAL A 61 1.94 -9.28 8.90
C VAL A 61 1.63 -7.88 8.40
N GLN A 62 2.21 -6.86 9.03
CA GLN A 62 2.04 -5.46 8.66
C GLN A 62 3.34 -4.93 8.05
N PHE A 63 3.24 -4.13 7.00
CA PHE A 63 4.36 -3.55 6.27
C PHE A 63 4.29 -2.04 6.34
N GLY A 64 5.38 -1.38 6.70
CA GLY A 64 5.58 0.03 6.38
C GLY A 64 6.17 0.12 4.98
N LEU A 65 5.56 0.96 4.13
CA LEU A 65 5.88 1.02 2.71
C LEU A 65 6.69 2.28 2.35
N ASP A 66 7.54 2.14 1.34
CA ASP A 66 7.84 3.25 0.43
C ASP A 66 6.87 3.15 -0.75
N VAL A 67 6.28 4.26 -1.17
CA VAL A 67 5.42 4.30 -2.38
C VAL A 67 6.02 5.19 -3.45
N GLN A 68 5.83 4.79 -4.68
CA GLN A 68 6.20 5.57 -5.84
C GLN A 68 5.08 6.58 -6.12
N VAL A 69 5.44 7.85 -6.16
CA VAL A 69 4.50 8.97 -6.34
C VAL A 69 5.09 10.05 -7.22
N TRP A 70 4.23 10.73 -7.97
CA TRP A 70 4.51 12.02 -8.58
C TRP A 70 4.54 13.09 -7.50
N VAL A 71 5.67 13.78 -7.39
CA VAL A 71 5.93 14.87 -6.43
C VAL A 71 6.54 16.07 -7.14
N ARG A 72 6.47 17.25 -6.51
CA ARG A 72 7.29 18.41 -6.86
C ARG A 72 8.30 18.64 -5.76
N THR A 73 9.55 18.85 -6.13
CA THR A 73 10.65 19.11 -5.20
C THR A 73 11.06 20.58 -5.26
N THR A 74 11.83 21.05 -4.29
CA THR A 74 12.40 22.41 -4.35
C THR A 74 13.30 22.61 -5.57
N ASP A 75 13.90 21.53 -6.06
CA ASP A 75 14.77 21.54 -7.24
C ASP A 75 13.99 21.45 -8.56
N SER A 76 12.71 21.06 -8.52
CA SER A 76 11.82 20.97 -9.68
C SER A 76 10.38 21.38 -9.31
N PRO A 77 10.13 22.66 -8.98
CA PRO A 77 8.83 23.13 -8.50
C PRO A 77 7.73 23.10 -9.58
N ASP A 78 8.10 23.25 -10.85
CA ASP A 78 7.16 23.34 -11.96
C ASP A 78 6.99 22.02 -12.73
N ARG A 79 7.82 21.01 -12.43
CA ARG A 79 7.85 19.74 -13.14
C ARG A 79 7.71 18.59 -12.15
N PRO A 80 6.54 17.92 -12.08
CA PRO A 80 6.41 16.72 -11.30
C PRO A 80 7.44 15.66 -11.72
N GLU A 81 8.00 14.98 -10.75
CA GLU A 81 8.91 13.86 -10.94
C GLU A 81 8.47 12.66 -10.12
N LEU A 82 8.84 11.47 -10.59
CA LEU A 82 8.48 10.23 -9.93
C LEU A 82 9.53 9.91 -8.87
N ALA A 83 9.11 9.81 -7.61
CA ALA A 83 9.99 9.57 -6.47
C ALA A 83 9.43 8.50 -5.54
N TRP A 84 10.31 7.91 -4.71
CA TRP A 84 9.91 7.06 -3.60
C TRP A 84 9.64 7.93 -2.37
N LEU A 85 8.40 7.93 -1.90
CA LEU A 85 7.99 8.56 -0.66
C LEU A 85 8.00 7.54 0.46
N SER A 86 8.78 7.83 1.50
CA SER A 86 8.79 7.08 2.76
C SER A 86 8.09 7.89 3.84
N TYR A 87 6.88 7.50 4.25
CA TYR A 87 6.10 8.22 5.25
C TYR A 87 5.53 7.29 6.33
N PRO A 88 5.59 7.65 7.64
CA PRO A 88 4.92 6.90 8.70
C PRO A 88 3.40 7.11 8.58
N GLY A 89 2.69 6.12 8.04
CA GLY A 89 1.27 6.25 7.68
C GLY A 89 0.92 5.63 6.32
N ILE A 90 1.88 4.97 5.67
CA ILE A 90 1.63 4.15 4.47
C ILE A 90 1.90 2.70 4.81
N GLU A 91 0.83 1.92 4.87
CA GLU A 91 0.83 0.60 5.48
C GLU A 91 0.07 -0.41 4.63
N LEU A 92 0.56 -1.66 4.67
CA LEU A 92 -0.10 -2.81 4.07
C LEU A 92 -0.12 -3.95 5.07
N GLY A 93 -1.30 -4.46 5.39
CA GLY A 93 -1.54 -5.52 6.34
C GLY A 93 -2.12 -6.75 5.68
N LEU A 94 -1.65 -7.93 6.08
CA LEU A 94 -2.35 -9.20 5.88
C LEU A 94 -2.71 -9.76 7.25
N HIS A 95 -4.01 -9.87 7.51
CA HIS A 95 -4.54 -10.26 8.80
C HIS A 95 -5.25 -11.60 8.71
N ARG A 96 -5.20 -12.38 9.79
CA ARG A 96 -5.92 -13.64 9.94
C ARG A 96 -6.48 -13.78 11.35
N LEU A 97 -7.80 -13.87 11.46
CA LEU A 97 -8.47 -14.22 12.70
C LEU A 97 -8.66 -15.74 12.76
N ALA A 98 -7.82 -16.41 13.55
CA ALA A 98 -7.87 -17.87 13.71
C ALA A 98 -9.23 -18.38 14.22
N LYS A 99 -9.97 -17.58 14.98
CA LYS A 99 -11.28 -17.95 15.54
C LYS A 99 -12.42 -17.92 14.52
N GLU A 100 -12.27 -17.17 13.44
CA GLU A 100 -13.34 -16.91 12.45
C GLU A 100 -13.01 -17.47 11.07
N ASP A 101 -11.88 -18.16 10.92
CA ASP A 101 -11.26 -18.57 9.65
C ASP A 101 -11.28 -17.49 8.56
N ARG A 102 -11.20 -16.23 9.00
CA ARG A 102 -11.26 -15.06 8.13
C ARG A 102 -9.87 -14.47 7.97
N ALA A 103 -9.53 -14.09 6.75
CA ALA A 103 -8.36 -13.31 6.44
C ALA A 103 -8.76 -12.09 5.60
N TRP A 104 -8.08 -10.96 5.82
CA TRP A 104 -8.28 -9.77 5.01
C TRP A 104 -6.96 -9.06 4.76
N VAL A 105 -6.93 -8.26 3.70
CA VAL A 105 -5.85 -7.35 3.38
C VAL A 105 -6.32 -5.94 3.71
N GLU A 106 -5.46 -5.18 4.36
CA GLU A 106 -5.67 -3.77 4.66
C GLU A 106 -4.60 -2.98 3.94
N PHE A 107 -4.96 -1.98 3.14
CA PHE A 107 -4.02 -1.00 2.62
C PHE A 107 -4.48 0.37 3.11
N SER A 108 -3.60 1.05 3.83
CA SER A 108 -3.86 2.36 4.41
C SER A 108 -2.81 3.35 3.96
N LEU A 109 -3.25 4.56 3.63
CA LEU A 109 -2.40 5.63 3.18
C LEU A 109 -2.97 6.95 3.66
N ASP A 110 -2.27 7.58 4.58
CA ASP A 110 -2.64 8.88 5.16
C ASP A 110 -1.87 10.00 4.45
N ASN A 111 -2.34 10.39 3.25
CA ASN A 111 -1.82 11.56 2.55
C ASN A 111 -2.82 12.18 1.55
N THR A 112 -2.54 13.42 1.14
CA THR A 112 -3.32 14.18 0.15
C THR A 112 -2.93 13.92 -1.31
N LEU A 113 -1.88 13.12 -1.57
CA LEU A 113 -1.46 12.78 -2.94
C LEU A 113 -2.40 11.77 -3.60
N PHE A 114 -3.09 10.96 -2.80
CA PHE A 114 -4.09 9.99 -3.28
C PHE A 114 -5.51 10.29 -2.79
N SER A 115 -5.72 11.43 -2.11
CA SER A 115 -7.04 11.89 -1.66
C SER A 115 -7.39 13.22 -2.31
N ALA A 116 -8.61 13.33 -2.84
CA ALA A 116 -9.13 14.58 -3.41
C ALA A 116 -9.49 15.60 -2.33
N PHE A 117 -9.44 15.23 -1.04
CA PHE A 117 -9.70 16.12 0.10
C PHE A 117 -8.49 17.02 0.37
N THR A 118 -8.14 17.85 -0.60
CA THR A 118 -7.73 19.22 -0.31
C THR A 118 -9.02 20.00 -0.14
N TYR A 119 -9.17 20.78 0.93
CA TYR A 119 -10.32 21.67 1.10
C TYR A 119 -10.64 22.34 -0.25
N PRO A 120 -11.89 22.30 -0.77
CA PRO A 120 -12.23 22.78 -2.12
C PRO A 120 -11.77 24.22 -2.42
N ASP A 121 -11.51 24.97 -1.36
CA ASP A 121 -11.06 26.36 -1.27
C ASP A 121 -9.53 26.51 -1.04
N MET A 122 -8.78 25.41 -0.91
CA MET A 122 -7.33 25.38 -0.64
C MET A 122 -6.50 24.62 -1.68
N ASP A 123 -6.85 24.77 -2.96
CA ASP A 123 -6.07 24.32 -4.13
C ASP A 123 -6.28 22.83 -4.48
N PRO A 124 -6.82 22.48 -5.67
CA PRO A 124 -6.87 21.10 -6.12
C PRO A 124 -5.45 20.60 -6.30
N ASN A 125 -5.02 19.63 -5.48
CA ASN A 125 -3.68 19.05 -5.58
C ASN A 125 -3.45 18.56 -7.03
N PRO A 126 -2.62 19.23 -7.86
CA PRO A 126 -2.47 18.87 -9.27
C PRO A 126 -1.76 17.53 -9.45
N LEU A 127 -1.18 16.99 -8.37
CA LEU A 127 -0.56 15.68 -8.33
C LEU A 127 -1.57 14.56 -8.07
N TYR A 128 -2.78 14.86 -7.59
CA TYR A 128 -3.81 13.85 -7.36
C TYR A 128 -4.12 13.08 -8.65
N PRO A 129 -4.51 13.73 -9.78
CA PRO A 129 -4.80 12.99 -11.02
C PRO A 129 -3.60 12.18 -11.55
N LEU A 130 -2.37 12.61 -11.27
CA LEU A 130 -1.16 11.92 -11.71
C LEU A 130 -0.84 10.66 -10.89
N ASN A 131 -1.16 10.69 -9.59
CA ASN A 131 -0.89 9.56 -8.69
C ASN A 131 -1.97 8.48 -8.76
N GLN A 132 -3.18 8.82 -9.16
CA GLN A 132 -4.29 7.86 -9.17
C GLN A 132 -4.09 6.61 -10.02
N PRO A 133 -3.56 6.70 -11.26
CA PRO A 133 -3.27 5.51 -12.05
C PRO A 133 -2.29 4.53 -11.37
N LEU A 134 -1.37 5.02 -10.54
CA LEU A 134 -0.41 4.16 -9.81
C LEU A 134 -1.14 3.31 -8.75
N LEU A 135 -2.08 3.92 -8.03
CA LEU A 135 -2.91 3.22 -7.04
C LEU A 135 -3.87 2.24 -7.72
N GLU A 136 -4.51 2.64 -8.82
CA GLU A 136 -5.44 1.80 -9.58
C GLU A 136 -4.79 0.48 -10.02
N VAL A 137 -3.55 0.53 -10.52
CA VAL A 137 -2.83 -0.68 -10.94
C VAL A 137 -2.65 -1.66 -9.78
N ALA A 138 -2.29 -1.18 -8.59
CA ALA A 138 -2.14 -2.03 -7.40
C ALA A 138 -3.48 -2.61 -6.93
N LEU A 139 -4.53 -1.79 -6.89
CA LEU A 139 -5.86 -2.22 -6.46
C LEU A 139 -6.52 -3.20 -7.42
N ARG A 140 -6.33 -3.04 -8.74
CA ARG A 140 -6.83 -4.01 -9.73
C ARG A 140 -6.17 -5.37 -9.58
N ARG A 141 -4.85 -5.40 -9.30
CA ARG A 141 -4.13 -6.65 -9.03
C ARG A 141 -4.62 -7.33 -7.75
N LEU A 142 -4.82 -6.54 -6.69
CA LEU A 142 -5.38 -7.04 -5.44
C LEU A 142 -6.80 -7.60 -5.63
N SER A 143 -7.66 -6.87 -6.34
CA SER A 143 -9.03 -7.30 -6.65
C SER A 143 -9.08 -8.60 -7.44
N ALA A 144 -8.20 -8.77 -8.43
CA ALA A 144 -8.13 -10.00 -9.22
C ALA A 144 -7.81 -11.26 -8.39
N ARG A 145 -7.28 -11.09 -7.17
CA ARG A 145 -6.99 -12.18 -6.23
C ARG A 145 -8.02 -12.33 -5.11
N SER A 146 -8.86 -11.33 -4.89
CA SER A 146 -9.87 -11.37 -3.84
C SER A 146 -11.08 -12.16 -4.32
N THR A 147 -11.62 -13.02 -3.46
CA THR A 147 -12.91 -13.70 -3.69
C THR A 147 -14.08 -12.83 -3.25
N ASP A 148 -13.83 -11.93 -2.30
CA ASP A 148 -14.82 -11.00 -1.76
C ASP A 148 -14.62 -9.62 -2.37
N PRO A 149 -15.68 -8.81 -2.51
CA PRO A 149 -15.56 -7.41 -2.88
C PRO A 149 -14.61 -6.68 -1.93
N LEU A 150 -13.79 -5.77 -2.47
CA LEU A 150 -12.93 -4.92 -1.65
C LEU A 150 -13.81 -3.98 -0.82
N ASP A 151 -13.76 -4.12 0.49
CA ASP A 151 -14.36 -3.18 1.43
C ASP A 151 -13.57 -1.87 1.42
N ARG A 152 -14.30 -0.75 1.48
CA ARG A 152 -13.73 0.61 1.35
C ARG A 152 -14.34 1.47 2.42
N GLU A 153 -13.53 1.82 3.42
CA GLU A 153 -13.92 2.81 4.41
C GLU A 153 -13.38 4.19 3.97
N GLY A 154 -14.29 5.14 3.77
CA GLY A 154 -14.00 6.52 3.34
C GLY A 154 -15.09 7.12 2.45
N GLU A 155 -15.36 8.42 2.58
CA GLU A 155 -16.31 9.15 1.71
C GLU A 155 -15.58 9.69 0.48
N LEU A 156 -15.52 8.89 -0.59
CA LEU A 156 -15.19 9.36 -1.94
C LEU A 156 -16.50 9.59 -2.70
N PRO A 157 -16.96 10.84 -2.89
CA PRO A 157 -18.11 11.10 -3.76
C PRO A 157 -17.82 10.53 -5.16
N GLY A 158 -18.55 9.51 -5.59
CA GLY A 158 -18.32 8.81 -6.86
C GLY A 158 -17.49 7.53 -6.76
N THR A 159 -17.75 6.67 -5.76
CA THR A 159 -17.21 5.30 -5.70
C THR A 159 -17.66 4.46 -6.90
N TYR A 160 -16.96 4.59 -8.02
CA TYR A 160 -16.83 3.55 -9.05
C TYR A 160 -15.84 2.50 -8.55
N GLU A 161 -15.88 1.27 -9.03
CA GLU A 161 -15.18 0.11 -8.44
C GLU A 161 -13.67 0.28 -8.19
N PHE A 162 -12.99 1.23 -8.82
CA PHE A 162 -11.65 1.68 -8.42
C PHE A 162 -11.50 3.21 -8.49
N GLY A 163 -12.63 3.92 -8.59
CA GLY A 163 -12.73 5.36 -8.42
C GLY A 163 -12.24 6.26 -9.55
N PHE A 164 -12.37 5.95 -10.85
CA PHE A 164 -11.94 6.91 -11.90
C PHE A 164 -12.88 7.02 -13.10
N SER A 165 -13.39 8.23 -13.34
CA SER A 165 -13.67 8.72 -14.70
C SER A 165 -12.76 9.91 -14.95
N SER A 166 -11.92 9.82 -15.99
CA SER A 166 -11.26 11.01 -16.57
C SER A 166 -12.25 11.85 -17.40
N ASP A 167 -13.45 11.33 -17.65
CA ASP A 167 -14.42 11.94 -18.54
C ASP A 167 -15.65 12.36 -17.73
N ARG A 168 -15.66 13.63 -17.35
CA ARG A 168 -16.88 14.43 -17.30
C ARG A 168 -16.56 15.82 -17.82
N ASP A 169 -16.68 15.95 -19.13
CA ASP A 169 -17.28 17.15 -19.72
C ASP A 169 -18.64 17.32 -19.07
N ASP A 170 -18.74 18.05 -17.97
CA ASP A 170 -19.99 18.65 -17.51
C ASP A 170 -19.60 19.92 -16.73
N TYR A 171 -19.72 21.04 -17.43
CA TYR A 171 -19.80 22.41 -16.90
C TYR A 171 -20.92 22.56 -15.87
#